data_AF-A0A9Q0HIF4-F1
#
_entry.id   AF-A0A9Q0HIF4-F1
#
_cell.length_a   1.000
_cell.length_b   1.000
_cell.length_c   1.000
_cell.angle_alpha   90.00
_cell.angle_beta   90.00
_cell.angle_gamma   90.00
#
_symmetry.space_group_name_H-M   'P 1'
#
loop_
_entity.id
_entity.type
_entity.pdbx_description
1 polymer ?
#
loop_
_entity_poly.entity_id
_entity_poly.type
_entity_poly.pdbx_seq_one_letter_code
_entity_poly.pdbx_strand_id
1 'polypeptide(L)'
;MQGLIGIRSYINETAPEYVNFNTTFWQRFKADYEKSGESSFDPGVYAVRAYDIVDAISLAATESNKNNRTLAENLMASNFAGLSGVIRLSNGSLYESERYSTFQLINVFGRSYRGMGIWVDGIGFYENEDDFMLLQQSSEKLESVVFWPGGLHKCPAGLRRLKNVDIVVGDVTILADRSENVSFTKPYMSSGLAMLVPVEVDRKGWLPTKAFSLALWMCVLALLLWYIILNLRPDVDTLKIGCDGNSFVPKYLVSVLNYSLNNIVEIYSASDYKKAFENGTITAAYLEVPYLRVFLSQNDNYTVNGEIQMLGVIKKQLPYIVIMSEQYSYLTQLSFE
;
A
#
# COMPACT_ATOMS: atom_id res chain seq x y z
N MET A 1 -22.90 8.43 9.26
CA MET A 1 -21.85 9.45 9.09
C MET A 1 -22.21 10.31 7.89
N GLN A 2 -21.90 11.60 7.87
CA GLN A 2 -22.22 12.52 6.76
C GLN A 2 -20.94 13.29 6.39
N GLY A 3 -20.79 13.69 5.12
CA GLY A 3 -19.66 14.51 4.66
C GLY A 3 -18.36 13.74 4.47
N LEU A 4 -18.45 12.44 4.13
CA LEU A 4 -17.31 11.59 3.84
C LEU A 4 -17.01 11.61 2.35
N ILE A 5 -15.76 11.88 1.98
CA ILE A 5 -15.31 11.75 0.59
C ILE A 5 -14.54 10.43 0.49
N GLY A 6 -14.96 9.60 -0.46
CA GLY A 6 -14.28 8.37 -0.84
C GLY A 6 -13.81 8.43 -2.28
N ILE A 7 -12.92 7.52 -2.63
CA ILE A 7 -12.39 7.34 -3.98
C ILE A 7 -12.54 5.86 -4.31
N ARG A 8 -13.05 5.55 -5.49
CA ARG A 8 -13.09 4.19 -6.03
C ARG A 8 -12.52 4.16 -7.44
N SER A 9 -12.06 3.00 -7.90
CA SER A 9 -11.64 2.85 -9.30
C SER A 9 -12.83 3.14 -10.22
N TYR A 10 -12.60 3.93 -11.27
CA TYR A 10 -13.64 4.19 -12.26
C TYR A 10 -13.85 2.96 -13.14
N ILE A 11 -15.10 2.54 -13.27
CA ILE A 11 -15.53 1.48 -14.18
C ILE A 11 -16.76 2.04 -14.89
N ASN A 12 -16.80 1.93 -16.22
CA ASN A 12 -17.99 2.37 -16.96
C ASN A 12 -19.10 1.32 -16.80
N GLU A 13 -19.89 1.48 -15.75
CA GLU A 13 -20.98 0.55 -15.41
C GLU A 13 -22.14 0.59 -16.43
N THR A 14 -22.19 1.63 -17.28
CA THR A 14 -23.19 1.79 -18.35
C THR A 14 -22.80 1.08 -19.65
N ALA A 15 -21.52 0.72 -19.79
CA ALA A 15 -21.03 0.03 -20.98
C ALA A 15 -21.76 -1.31 -21.17
N PRO A 16 -22.27 -1.62 -22.38
CA PRO A 16 -22.98 -2.88 -22.65
C PRO A 16 -22.18 -4.13 -22.24
N GLU A 17 -20.86 -4.09 -22.41
CA GLU A 17 -19.93 -5.15 -22.03
C GLU A 17 -19.94 -5.38 -20.51
N TYR A 18 -19.90 -4.29 -19.74
CA TYR A 18 -19.96 -4.36 -18.28
C TYR A 18 -21.33 -4.84 -17.81
N VAL A 19 -22.42 -4.36 -18.41
CA VAL A 19 -23.78 -4.79 -18.06
C VAL A 19 -23.94 -6.31 -18.26
N ASN A 20 -23.41 -6.84 -19.35
CA ASN A 20 -23.44 -8.27 -19.64
C ASN A 20 -22.59 -9.08 -18.64
N PHE A 21 -21.36 -8.61 -18.36
CA PHE A 21 -20.50 -9.20 -17.33
C PHE A 21 -21.18 -9.20 -15.97
N ASN A 22 -21.67 -8.05 -15.50
CA ASN A 22 -22.28 -7.87 -14.19
C ASN A 22 -23.50 -8.78 -14.03
N THR A 23 -24.37 -8.85 -15.05
CA THR A 23 -25.53 -9.75 -15.03
C THR A 23 -25.12 -11.21 -14.87
N THR A 24 -24.11 -11.65 -15.61
CA THR A 24 -23.62 -13.04 -15.57
C THR A 24 -22.91 -13.35 -14.25
N PHE A 25 -22.07 -12.41 -13.78
CA PHE A 25 -21.36 -12.50 -12.52
C PHE A 25 -22.35 -12.61 -11.37
N TRP A 26 -23.31 -11.69 -11.30
CA TRP A 26 -24.34 -11.67 -10.26
C TRP A 26 -25.13 -12.98 -10.21
N GLN A 27 -25.58 -13.49 -11.36
CA GLN A 27 -26.36 -14.74 -11.40
C GLN A 27 -25.58 -15.94 -10.84
N ARG A 28 -24.31 -16.07 -11.22
CA ARG A 28 -23.45 -17.17 -10.76
C ARG A 28 -23.05 -17.00 -9.30
N PHE A 29 -22.54 -15.82 -8.94
CA PHE A 29 -22.06 -15.52 -7.61
C PHE A 29 -23.18 -15.61 -6.57
N LYS A 30 -24.39 -15.14 -6.90
CA LYS A 30 -25.55 -15.30 -6.03
C LYS A 30 -25.89 -16.79 -5.82
N ALA A 31 -25.92 -17.59 -6.88
CA ALA A 31 -26.26 -19.01 -6.76
C ALA A 31 -25.31 -19.77 -5.80
N ASP A 32 -24.03 -19.39 -5.79
CA ASP A 32 -23.00 -20.05 -5.00
C ASP A 32 -22.92 -19.53 -3.55
N TYR A 33 -23.20 -18.23 -3.32
CA TYR A 33 -22.93 -17.56 -2.04
C TYR A 33 -24.17 -17.00 -1.29
N GLU A 34 -25.37 -17.10 -1.86
CA GLU A 34 -26.60 -16.67 -1.17
C GLU A 34 -26.85 -17.47 0.12
N LYS A 35 -26.47 -18.76 0.14
CA LYS A 35 -26.64 -19.62 1.32
C LYS A 35 -25.64 -19.35 2.45
N SER A 36 -24.52 -18.67 2.18
CA SER A 36 -23.53 -18.30 3.19
C SER A 36 -23.85 -16.98 3.90
N GLY A 37 -25.02 -16.37 3.61
CA GLY A 37 -25.44 -15.12 4.24
C GLY A 37 -24.86 -13.86 3.62
N GLU A 38 -24.26 -13.98 2.43
CA GLU A 38 -23.77 -12.81 1.69
C GLU A 38 -24.95 -11.98 1.18
N SER A 39 -24.82 -10.65 1.27
CA SER A 39 -25.90 -9.72 0.91
C SER A 39 -25.50 -8.70 -0.16
N SER A 40 -24.20 -8.62 -0.48
CA SER A 40 -23.67 -7.79 -1.55
C SER A 40 -23.12 -8.68 -2.67
N PHE A 41 -23.69 -8.55 -3.87
CA PHE A 41 -23.33 -9.37 -5.03
C PHE A 41 -22.73 -8.55 -6.18
N ASP A 42 -22.47 -7.27 -5.96
CA ASP A 42 -21.86 -6.41 -6.96
C ASP A 42 -20.36 -6.75 -7.11
N PRO A 43 -19.84 -6.89 -8.34
CA PRO A 43 -18.45 -7.24 -8.56
C PRO A 43 -17.54 -6.09 -8.11
N GLY A 44 -16.60 -6.38 -7.21
CA GLY A 44 -15.53 -5.45 -6.87
C GLY A 44 -14.51 -5.29 -8.00
N VAL A 45 -13.67 -4.25 -7.92
CA VAL A 45 -12.64 -3.94 -8.94
C VAL A 45 -11.73 -5.14 -9.26
N TYR A 46 -11.41 -5.97 -8.27
CA TYR A 46 -10.59 -7.17 -8.47
C TYR A 46 -11.29 -8.25 -9.29
N ALA A 47 -12.61 -8.40 -9.16
CA ALA A 47 -13.38 -9.35 -9.97
C ALA A 47 -13.39 -8.92 -11.44
N VAL A 48 -13.55 -7.61 -11.68
CA VAL A 48 -13.51 -7.03 -13.03
C VAL A 48 -12.11 -7.17 -13.64
N ARG A 49 -11.04 -6.88 -12.89
CA ARG A 49 -9.66 -7.08 -13.35
C ARG A 49 -9.33 -8.55 -13.61
N ALA A 50 -9.83 -9.46 -12.79
CA ALA A 50 -9.65 -10.90 -12.99
C ALA A 50 -10.33 -11.36 -14.29
N TYR A 51 -11.53 -10.86 -14.58
CA TYR A 51 -12.23 -11.12 -15.83
C TYR A 51 -11.40 -10.64 -17.03
N ASP A 52 -10.90 -9.42 -16.99
CA ASP A 52 -10.04 -8.86 -18.02
C ASP A 52 -8.76 -9.69 -18.24
N ILE A 53 -8.11 -10.16 -17.17
CA ILE A 53 -6.92 -11.02 -17.27
C ILE A 53 -7.26 -12.35 -17.95
N VAL A 54 -8.41 -12.96 -17.63
CA VAL A 54 -8.85 -14.21 -18.28
C VAL A 54 -9.07 -13.99 -19.78
N ASP A 55 -9.68 -12.87 -20.16
CA ASP A 55 -9.86 -12.50 -21.56
C ASP A 55 -8.50 -12.29 -22.25
N ALA A 56 -7.54 -11.64 -21.59
CA ALA A 56 -6.16 -11.48 -22.08
C ALA A 56 -5.48 -12.83 -22.37
N ILE A 57 -5.60 -13.77 -21.43
CA ILE A 57 -5.04 -15.13 -21.56
C ILE A 57 -5.72 -15.87 -22.72
N SER A 58 -7.04 -15.75 -22.84
CA SER A 58 -7.80 -16.37 -23.92
C SER A 58 -7.33 -15.87 -25.29
N LEU A 59 -7.16 -14.55 -25.43
CA LEU A 59 -6.69 -13.92 -26.65
C LEU A 59 -5.27 -14.40 -27.00
N ALA A 60 -4.35 -14.36 -26.03
CA ALA A 60 -2.97 -14.80 -26.21
C ALA A 60 -2.88 -16.27 -26.65
N ALA A 61 -3.74 -17.15 -26.10
CA ALA A 61 -3.81 -18.55 -26.48
C ALA A 61 -4.30 -18.74 -27.92
N THR A 62 -5.31 -17.98 -28.35
CA THR A 62 -5.79 -18.04 -29.74
C THR A 62 -4.76 -17.55 -30.75
N GLU A 63 -3.94 -16.56 -30.38
CA GLU A 63 -2.86 -16.04 -31.25
C GLU A 63 -1.64 -16.97 -31.29
N SER A 64 -1.35 -17.68 -30.21
CA SER A 64 -0.24 -18.65 -30.17
C SER A 64 -0.48 -19.81 -31.14
N ASN A 65 -1.75 -20.17 -31.37
CA ASN A 65 -2.10 -21.17 -32.38
C ASN A 65 -1.93 -20.66 -33.84
N LYS A 66 -1.78 -19.35 -34.05
CA LYS A 66 -1.65 -18.74 -35.39
C LYS A 66 -0.22 -18.32 -35.73
N ASN A 67 0.61 -18.09 -34.71
CA ASN A 67 1.94 -17.49 -34.84
C ASN A 67 2.97 -18.39 -34.14
N ASN A 68 4.24 -18.36 -34.55
CA ASN A 68 5.33 -19.10 -33.87
C ASN A 68 5.77 -18.49 -32.52
N ARG A 69 4.89 -17.74 -31.85
CA ARG A 69 5.15 -17.10 -30.56
C ARG A 69 4.62 -17.97 -29.43
N THR A 70 5.36 -17.99 -28.33
CA THR A 70 4.90 -18.65 -27.10
C THR A 70 3.71 -17.91 -26.49
N LEU A 71 2.92 -18.59 -25.67
CA LEU A 71 1.80 -17.98 -24.96
C LEU A 71 2.22 -16.74 -24.15
N ALA A 72 3.37 -16.81 -23.47
CA ALA A 72 3.92 -15.71 -22.69
C ALA A 72 4.25 -14.49 -23.57
N GLU A 73 4.83 -14.70 -24.75
CA GLU A 73 5.14 -13.62 -25.69
C GLU A 73 3.87 -12.92 -26.20
N ASN A 74 2.82 -13.67 -26.52
CA ASN A 74 1.54 -13.08 -26.94
C ASN A 74 0.82 -12.39 -25.79
N LEU A 75 0.91 -12.94 -24.58
CA LEU A 75 0.33 -12.32 -23.38
C LEU A 75 1.01 -10.98 -23.07
N MET A 76 2.33 -10.90 -23.19
CA MET A 76 3.10 -9.67 -22.98
C MET A 76 2.89 -8.66 -24.13
N ALA A 77 2.53 -9.14 -25.32
CA ALA A 77 2.16 -8.28 -26.45
C ALA A 77 0.68 -7.85 -26.44
N SER A 78 -0.14 -8.37 -25.52
CA SER A 78 -1.57 -8.09 -25.49
C SER A 78 -1.84 -6.63 -25.14
N ASN A 79 -2.73 -6.02 -25.93
CA ASN A 79 -3.14 -4.63 -25.79
C ASN A 79 -4.58 -4.52 -26.27
N PHE A 80 -5.52 -4.56 -25.33
CA PHE A 80 -6.95 -4.50 -25.62
C PHE A 80 -7.68 -3.67 -24.56
N ALA A 81 -8.89 -3.22 -24.90
CA ALA A 81 -9.76 -2.55 -23.94
C ALA A 81 -10.55 -3.60 -23.17
N GLY A 82 -10.30 -3.72 -21.87
CA GLY A 82 -11.09 -4.50 -20.92
C GLY A 82 -12.12 -3.64 -20.20
N LEU A 83 -12.90 -4.28 -19.33
CA LEU A 83 -13.93 -3.65 -18.50
C LEU A 83 -13.35 -2.65 -17.49
N SER A 84 -12.14 -2.90 -17.01
CA SER A 84 -11.41 -2.02 -16.08
C SER A 84 -10.50 -0.99 -16.77
N GLY A 85 -10.57 -0.90 -18.10
CA GLY A 85 -9.76 0.02 -18.91
C GLY A 85 -8.82 -0.72 -19.87
N VAL A 86 -7.82 0.00 -20.41
CA VAL A 86 -6.85 -0.59 -21.34
C VAL A 86 -5.92 -1.54 -20.58
N ILE A 87 -5.92 -2.81 -20.99
CA ILE A 87 -5.10 -3.85 -20.39
C ILE A 87 -3.83 -4.02 -21.22
N ARG A 88 -2.69 -3.83 -20.56
CA ARG A 88 -1.35 -4.08 -21.10
C ARG A 88 -0.53 -4.80 -20.04
N LEU A 89 0.35 -5.70 -20.46
CA LEU A 89 1.23 -6.43 -19.55
C LEU A 89 2.67 -6.04 -19.86
N SER A 90 3.36 -5.44 -18.89
CA SER A 90 4.78 -5.10 -19.00
C SER A 90 5.56 -5.79 -17.90
N ASN A 91 6.61 -6.54 -18.25
CA ASN A 91 7.49 -7.24 -17.31
C ASN A 91 6.75 -8.02 -16.20
N GLY A 92 5.66 -8.72 -16.53
CA GLY A 92 4.92 -9.55 -15.57
C GLY A 92 3.99 -8.78 -14.61
N SER A 93 3.79 -7.48 -14.84
CA SER A 93 2.82 -6.64 -14.12
C SER A 93 1.76 -6.10 -15.08
N LEU A 94 0.53 -5.92 -14.57
CA LEU A 94 -0.46 -5.10 -15.26
C LEU A 94 0.14 -3.71 -15.40
N TYR A 95 0.40 -3.30 -16.63
CA TYR A 95 0.81 -1.96 -16.95
C TYR A 95 -0.40 -1.06 -16.69
N GLU A 96 -0.47 -0.48 -15.48
CA GLU A 96 -1.30 0.69 -15.23
C GLU A 96 -0.85 1.73 -16.25
N SER A 97 -1.72 2.02 -17.21
CA SER A 97 -1.33 2.76 -18.40
C SER A 97 -0.61 4.04 -18.05
N GLU A 98 0.45 4.38 -18.78
CA GLU A 98 1.04 5.74 -18.89
C GLU A 98 0.04 6.82 -19.37
N ARG A 99 -1.26 6.56 -19.31
CA ARG A 99 -2.34 7.52 -19.46
C ARG A 99 -3.31 7.37 -18.30
N TYR A 100 -2.89 7.94 -17.17
CA TYR A 100 -3.76 8.48 -16.14
C TYR A 100 -4.75 7.50 -15.47
N SER A 101 -4.42 7.10 -14.24
CA SER A 101 -5.36 6.37 -13.38
C SER A 101 -6.64 7.18 -13.18
N THR A 102 -7.78 6.57 -13.51
CA THR A 102 -9.10 7.21 -13.44
C THR A 102 -9.86 6.71 -12.23
N PHE A 103 -10.35 7.64 -11.43
CA PHE A 103 -11.02 7.37 -10.18
C PHE A 103 -12.37 8.08 -10.13
N GLN A 104 -13.36 7.47 -9.50
CA GLN A 104 -14.61 8.15 -9.19
C GLN A 104 -14.56 8.68 -7.75
N LEU A 105 -14.77 9.98 -7.59
CA LEU A 105 -14.98 10.60 -6.29
C LEU A 105 -16.41 10.33 -5.85
N ILE A 106 -16.59 9.85 -4.63
CA ILE A 106 -17.90 9.55 -4.05
C ILE A 106 -18.09 10.32 -2.75
N ASN A 107 -19.31 10.81 -2.52
CA ASN A 107 -19.72 11.37 -1.24
C ASN A 107 -20.58 10.34 -0.49
N VAL A 108 -20.15 9.94 0.69
CA VAL A 108 -20.84 8.95 1.53
C VAL A 108 -21.73 9.66 2.54
N PHE A 109 -23.02 9.32 2.49
CA PHE A 109 -24.06 9.86 3.37
C PHE A 109 -24.88 8.73 4.00
N GLY A 110 -24.70 8.50 5.29
CA GLY A 110 -25.42 7.46 6.02
C GLY A 110 -25.01 6.06 5.55
N ARG A 111 -25.93 5.36 4.89
CA ARG A 111 -25.72 4.03 4.28
C ARG A 111 -25.69 4.07 2.75
N SER A 112 -25.75 5.25 2.15
CA SER A 112 -25.67 5.45 0.70
C SER A 112 -24.45 6.28 0.33
N TYR A 113 -24.07 6.21 -0.94
CA TYR A 113 -23.05 7.06 -1.52
C TYR A 113 -23.58 7.68 -2.82
N ARG A 114 -23.01 8.81 -3.22
CA ARG A 114 -23.32 9.50 -4.48
C ARG A 114 -22.02 9.81 -5.20
N GLY A 115 -21.93 9.48 -6.48
CA GLY A 115 -20.83 9.93 -7.34
C GLY A 115 -20.81 11.46 -7.44
N MET A 116 -19.66 12.06 -7.18
CA MET A 116 -19.42 13.50 -7.29
C MET A 116 -18.76 13.88 -8.62
N GLY A 117 -17.99 12.96 -9.21
CA GLY A 117 -17.30 13.19 -10.48
C GLY A 117 -16.12 12.24 -10.65
N ILE A 118 -15.38 12.45 -11.72
CA ILE A 118 -14.27 11.59 -12.16
C ILE A 118 -12.97 12.39 -12.03
N TRP A 119 -12.00 11.83 -11.33
CA TRP A 119 -10.65 12.36 -11.23
C TRP A 119 -9.71 11.52 -12.08
N VAL A 120 -8.96 12.18 -12.94
CA VAL A 120 -7.99 11.58 -13.82
C VAL A 120 -6.62 12.06 -13.37
N ASP A 121 -5.76 11.14 -12.96
CA ASP A 121 -4.39 11.46 -12.56
C ASP A 121 -3.71 12.31 -13.65
N GLY A 122 -2.88 13.28 -13.30
CA GLY A 122 -2.22 14.17 -14.27
C GLY A 122 -3.12 15.10 -15.14
N ILE A 123 -4.44 14.95 -15.14
CA ILE A 123 -5.39 15.79 -15.90
C ILE A 123 -6.26 16.65 -14.98
N GLY A 124 -6.88 16.06 -13.96
CA GLY A 124 -7.75 16.77 -13.02
C GLY A 124 -9.16 16.21 -12.90
N PHE A 125 -10.09 17.04 -12.40
CA PHE A 125 -11.44 16.64 -12.01
C PHE A 125 -12.50 17.03 -13.06
N TYR A 126 -13.42 16.09 -13.31
CA TYR A 126 -14.58 16.21 -14.18
C TYR A 126 -15.85 16.00 -13.35
N GLU A 127 -16.77 16.97 -13.36
CA GLU A 127 -17.99 16.91 -12.55
C GLU A 127 -19.03 15.93 -13.12
N ASN A 128 -19.07 15.79 -14.45
CA ASN A 128 -19.96 14.86 -15.14
C ASN A 128 -19.16 13.88 -16.03
N GLU A 129 -19.81 12.77 -16.37
CA GLU A 129 -19.22 11.70 -17.18
C GLU A 129 -19.10 12.10 -18.66
N ASP A 130 -20.02 12.92 -19.17
CA ASP A 130 -20.01 13.38 -20.56
C ASP A 130 -18.79 14.27 -20.88
N ASP A 131 -18.45 15.21 -19.99
CA ASP A 131 -17.29 16.11 -20.11
C ASP A 131 -15.98 15.33 -19.97
N PHE A 132 -15.96 14.29 -19.12
CA PHE A 132 -14.85 13.34 -19.03
C PHE A 132 -14.68 12.56 -20.34
N MET A 133 -15.76 12.01 -20.88
CA MET A 133 -15.74 11.23 -22.13
C MET A 133 -15.33 12.08 -23.34
N LEU A 134 -15.63 13.38 -23.31
CA LEU A 134 -15.23 14.35 -24.33
C LEU A 134 -13.89 15.05 -24.04
N LEU A 135 -13.25 14.77 -22.90
CA LEU A 135 -12.05 15.45 -22.39
C LEU A 135 -12.14 16.98 -22.50
N GLN A 136 -13.31 17.56 -22.17
CA GLN A 136 -13.55 19.01 -22.16
C GLN A 136 -12.95 19.68 -20.91
N GLN A 137 -13.18 20.99 -20.71
CA GLN A 137 -12.49 21.77 -19.67
C GLN A 137 -12.74 21.20 -18.26
N SER A 138 -11.68 20.72 -17.61
CA SER A 138 -11.72 20.21 -16.24
C SER A 138 -12.07 21.32 -15.24
N SER A 139 -12.80 20.98 -14.19
CA SER A 139 -13.19 21.92 -13.14
C SER A 139 -12.04 22.10 -12.15
N GLU A 140 -11.63 23.35 -11.91
CA GLU A 140 -10.55 23.68 -10.97
C GLU A 140 -10.97 23.57 -9.49
N LYS A 141 -12.27 23.40 -9.18
CA LYS A 141 -12.78 23.57 -7.81
C LYS A 141 -13.72 22.46 -7.36
N LEU A 142 -13.28 21.71 -6.34
CA LEU A 142 -14.07 20.68 -5.67
C LEU A 142 -15.13 21.27 -4.71
N GLU A 143 -14.93 22.52 -4.27
CA GLU A 143 -15.74 23.20 -3.26
C GLU A 143 -17.25 23.27 -3.57
N SER A 144 -17.66 23.23 -4.85
CA SER A 144 -19.07 23.33 -5.27
C SER A 144 -19.84 21.99 -5.21
N VAL A 145 -19.14 20.86 -5.11
CA VAL A 145 -19.74 19.52 -5.31
C VAL A 145 -19.87 18.74 -3.99
N VAL A 146 -19.09 19.09 -2.97
CA VAL A 146 -19.07 18.38 -1.69
C VAL A 146 -20.24 18.81 -0.80
N PHE A 147 -21.13 17.86 -0.46
CA PHE A 147 -22.16 18.04 0.57
C PHE A 147 -21.56 17.79 1.95
N TRP A 148 -21.42 18.87 2.72
CA TRP A 148 -20.95 18.81 4.09
C TRP A 148 -22.09 18.44 5.06
N PRO A 149 -21.78 17.96 6.27
CA PRO A 149 -22.79 17.65 7.28
C PRO A 149 -23.69 18.86 7.57
N GLY A 150 -25.00 18.64 7.64
CA GLY A 150 -25.98 19.72 7.79
C GLY A 150 -26.44 20.40 6.48
N GLY A 151 -26.11 19.83 5.31
CA GLY A 151 -26.60 20.32 4.02
C GLY A 151 -25.88 21.57 3.50
N LEU A 152 -24.67 21.83 4.00
CA LEU A 152 -23.89 22.98 3.60
C LEU A 152 -23.20 22.71 2.26
N HIS A 153 -23.39 23.62 1.30
CA HIS A 153 -22.68 23.67 0.01
C HIS A 153 -21.33 24.41 0.09
N LYS A 154 -20.89 24.77 1.30
CA LYS A 154 -19.62 25.47 1.54
C LYS A 154 -18.87 24.77 2.66
N CYS A 155 -17.57 24.60 2.47
CA CYS A 155 -16.66 24.08 3.49
C CYS A 155 -16.80 24.90 4.80
N PRO A 156 -17.09 24.27 5.95
CA PRO A 156 -17.22 24.96 7.23
C PRO A 156 -16.00 25.84 7.55
N ALA A 157 -16.22 27.07 8.04
CA ALA A 157 -15.16 28.08 8.16
C ALA A 157 -13.91 27.65 8.97
N GLY A 158 -14.05 26.69 9.91
CA GLY A 158 -12.96 26.13 10.70
C GLY A 158 -11.97 25.24 9.91
N LEU A 159 -12.33 24.82 8.70
CA LEU A 159 -11.52 23.99 7.81
C LEU A 159 -10.69 24.78 6.81
N ARG A 160 -10.95 26.08 6.66
CA ARG A 160 -10.41 26.95 5.62
C ARG A 160 -8.94 27.36 5.81
N ARG A 161 -8.22 26.68 6.71
CA ARG A 161 -6.91 27.15 7.20
C ARG A 161 -5.72 26.76 6.30
N LEU A 162 -5.95 25.95 5.27
CA LEU A 162 -4.98 25.70 4.21
C LEU A 162 -5.43 26.47 2.96
N LYS A 163 -4.64 27.46 2.55
CA LYS A 163 -4.89 28.19 1.31
C LYS A 163 -4.50 27.28 0.13
N ASN A 164 -5.47 27.03 -0.74
CA ASN A 164 -5.35 26.50 -2.11
C ASN A 164 -5.29 24.97 -2.33
N VAL A 165 -5.49 24.12 -1.31
CA VAL A 165 -5.62 22.65 -1.52
C VAL A 165 -6.69 22.07 -0.58
N ASP A 166 -7.72 21.44 -1.15
CA ASP A 166 -8.85 20.89 -0.40
C ASP A 166 -8.58 19.48 0.16
N ILE A 167 -7.88 18.64 -0.61
CA ILE A 167 -7.59 17.23 -0.28
C ILE A 167 -6.20 16.85 -0.80
N VAL A 168 -5.46 16.06 -0.02
CA VAL A 168 -4.21 15.42 -0.45
C VAL A 168 -4.42 13.90 -0.42
N VAL A 169 -4.19 13.24 -1.55
CA VAL A 169 -4.25 11.78 -1.69
C VAL A 169 -2.87 11.29 -2.09
N GLY A 170 -2.32 10.34 -1.36
CA GLY A 170 -1.00 9.78 -1.65
C GLY A 170 -0.44 9.01 -0.45
N ASP A 171 0.82 8.63 -0.56
CA ASP A 171 1.57 8.14 0.60
C ASP A 171 1.85 9.30 1.55
N VAL A 172 1.03 9.39 2.61
CA VAL A 172 1.13 10.44 3.62
C VAL A 172 1.27 9.80 4.98
N THR A 173 2.46 9.89 5.56
CA THR A 173 2.68 9.50 6.95
C THR A 173 1.88 10.40 7.89
N ILE A 174 1.09 9.76 8.76
CA ILE A 174 0.34 10.41 9.84
C ILE A 174 1.31 10.72 10.97
N LEU A 175 1.60 12.01 11.18
CA LEU A 175 2.45 12.49 12.27
C LEU A 175 1.65 13.41 13.21
N ALA A 176 2.02 13.42 14.50
CA ALA A 176 1.33 14.20 15.52
C ALA A 176 1.38 15.72 15.25
N ASP A 177 2.53 16.23 14.81
CA ASP A 177 2.75 17.63 14.42
C ASP A 177 1.90 18.03 13.20
N ARG A 178 1.75 17.14 12.22
CA ARG A 178 0.87 17.36 11.06
C ARG A 178 -0.60 17.39 11.49
N SER A 179 -0.99 16.59 12.49
CA SER A 179 -2.37 16.55 13.00
C SER A 179 -2.82 17.85 13.70
N GLU A 180 -1.89 18.76 13.98
CA GLU A 180 -2.21 20.10 14.47
C GLU A 180 -2.82 20.99 13.38
N ASN A 181 -2.43 20.76 12.12
CA ASN A 181 -2.78 21.60 10.97
C ASN A 181 -3.71 20.92 9.95
N VAL A 182 -3.75 19.58 9.92
CA VAL A 182 -4.59 18.78 9.02
C VAL A 182 -5.37 17.71 9.80
N SER A 183 -6.51 17.28 9.26
CA SER A 183 -7.27 16.14 9.79
C SER A 183 -6.97 14.88 8.98
N PHE A 184 -6.59 13.80 9.65
CA PHE A 184 -6.27 12.52 9.03
C PHE A 184 -7.42 11.52 9.10
N THR A 185 -7.42 10.58 8.16
CA THR A 185 -8.34 9.44 8.08
C THR A 185 -7.85 8.28 8.93
N LYS A 186 -8.62 7.18 9.01
CA LYS A 186 -7.98 5.91 9.35
C LYS A 186 -6.95 5.57 8.25
N PRO A 187 -5.80 5.01 8.60
CA PRO A 187 -4.82 4.59 7.61
C PRO A 187 -5.43 3.49 6.74
N TYR A 188 -5.24 3.59 5.43
CA TYR A 188 -5.77 2.65 4.45
C TYR A 188 -4.88 1.42 4.26
N MET A 189 -3.63 1.51 4.70
CA MET A 189 -2.65 0.43 4.74
C MET A 189 -2.07 0.31 6.15
N SER A 190 -1.49 -0.85 6.47
CA SER A 190 -0.82 -1.05 7.76
C SER A 190 0.34 -0.08 7.93
N SER A 191 0.28 0.79 8.95
CA SER A 191 1.36 1.69 9.32
C SER A 191 2.31 1.01 10.30
N GLY A 192 3.58 0.92 9.95
CA GLY A 192 4.59 0.39 10.84
C GLY A 192 6.00 0.57 10.30
N LEU A 193 6.96 0.60 11.21
CA LEU A 193 8.39 0.65 10.90
C LEU A 193 9.03 -0.67 11.31
N ALA A 194 9.85 -1.25 10.42
CA ALA A 194 10.51 -2.53 10.67
C ALA A 194 11.96 -2.51 10.24
N MET A 195 12.79 -3.33 10.90
CA MET A 195 14.22 -3.46 10.62
C MET A 195 14.44 -4.61 9.63
N LEU A 196 15.00 -4.27 8.48
CA LEU A 196 15.44 -5.18 7.43
C LEU A 196 16.92 -5.56 7.67
N VAL A 197 17.24 -6.86 7.61
CA VAL A 197 18.59 -7.39 7.73
C VAL A 197 18.85 -8.48 6.69
N PRO A 198 20.10 -8.67 6.22
CA PRO A 198 20.45 -9.80 5.36
C PRO A 198 20.33 -11.13 6.11
N VAL A 199 19.92 -12.19 5.42
CA VAL A 199 19.88 -13.55 5.96
C VAL A 199 21.29 -14.13 5.93
N GLU A 200 21.84 -14.44 7.11
CA GLU A 200 23.09 -15.18 7.21
C GLU A 200 22.85 -16.65 6.81
N VAL A 201 23.45 -17.09 5.70
CA VAL A 201 23.39 -18.49 5.26
C VAL A 201 24.47 -19.25 6.02
N ASP A 202 24.09 -19.92 7.11
CA ASP A 202 24.99 -20.72 7.92
C ASP A 202 25.52 -21.93 7.12
N ARG A 203 26.70 -21.77 6.52
CA ARG A 203 27.44 -22.83 5.83
C ARG A 203 28.54 -23.36 6.74
N LYS A 204 28.19 -24.04 7.84
CA LYS A 204 28.87 -25.24 8.37
C LYS A 204 28.31 -25.63 9.74
N GLY A 205 27.36 -26.56 9.74
CA GLY A 205 27.04 -27.34 10.94
C GLY A 205 28.16 -28.32 11.25
N TRP A 206 29.08 -27.94 12.15
CA TRP A 206 29.94 -28.88 12.86
C TRP A 206 29.90 -28.59 14.35
N LEU A 207 29.48 -29.57 15.14
CA LEU A 207 29.78 -29.65 16.56
C LEU A 207 30.45 -31.00 16.82
N PRO A 208 31.76 -31.06 17.15
CA PRO A 208 32.41 -32.30 17.54
C PRO A 208 32.13 -32.56 19.02
N THR A 209 31.25 -33.50 19.31
CA THR A 209 30.75 -33.81 20.67
C THR A 209 31.70 -34.67 21.52
N LYS A 210 33.01 -34.75 21.23
CA LYS A 210 33.94 -35.66 21.95
C LYS A 210 35.38 -35.14 22.13
N ALA A 211 35.60 -33.96 22.70
CA ALA A 211 36.97 -33.49 22.98
C ALA A 211 37.24 -32.94 24.39
N PHE A 212 36.23 -32.70 25.24
CA PHE A 212 36.43 -31.99 26.50
C PHE A 212 35.71 -32.62 27.70
N SER A 213 36.41 -32.69 28.84
CA SER A 213 35.87 -33.20 30.10
C SER A 213 34.86 -32.23 30.71
N LEU A 214 33.96 -32.75 31.54
CA LEU A 214 32.86 -31.99 32.16
C LEU A 214 33.37 -30.80 33.00
N ALA A 215 34.54 -30.95 33.63
CA ALA A 215 35.21 -29.88 34.36
C ALA A 215 35.66 -28.72 33.44
N LEU A 216 36.07 -29.00 32.22
CA LEU A 216 36.55 -27.98 31.28
C LEU A 216 35.37 -27.19 30.67
N TRP A 217 34.23 -27.84 30.46
CA TRP A 217 32.98 -27.15 30.12
C TRP A 217 32.52 -26.19 31.21
N MET A 218 32.67 -26.55 32.50
CA MET A 218 32.34 -25.67 33.62
C MET A 218 33.27 -24.44 33.68
N CYS A 219 34.55 -24.60 33.37
CA CYS A 219 35.48 -23.46 33.25
C CYS A 219 35.12 -22.55 32.08
N VAL A 220 34.74 -23.11 30.92
CA VAL A 220 34.30 -22.33 29.76
C VAL A 220 32.99 -21.60 30.06
N LEU A 221 32.03 -22.23 30.74
CA LEU A 221 30.79 -21.60 31.19
C LEU A 221 31.05 -20.48 32.20
N ALA A 222 31.98 -20.66 33.15
CA ALA A 222 32.32 -19.63 34.12
C ALA A 222 33.03 -18.44 33.47
N LEU A 223 33.94 -18.69 32.52
CA LEU A 223 34.60 -17.65 31.74
C LEU A 223 33.63 -16.93 30.79
N LEU A 224 32.67 -17.65 30.19
CA LEU A 224 31.59 -17.06 29.37
C LEU A 224 30.61 -16.26 30.21
N LEU A 225 30.22 -16.73 31.39
CA LEU A 225 29.36 -15.98 32.32
C LEU A 225 30.07 -14.72 32.80
N TRP A 226 31.35 -14.81 33.15
CA TRP A 226 32.18 -13.65 33.50
C TRP A 226 32.31 -12.65 32.34
N TYR A 227 32.53 -13.16 31.12
CA TYR A 227 32.62 -12.36 29.90
C TYR A 227 31.28 -11.68 29.57
N ILE A 228 30.15 -12.38 29.68
CA ILE A 228 28.80 -11.87 29.46
C ILE A 228 28.44 -10.81 30.52
N ILE A 229 28.80 -11.02 31.78
CA ILE A 229 28.55 -10.08 32.88
C ILE A 229 29.38 -8.80 32.73
N LEU A 230 30.60 -8.88 32.19
CA LEU A 230 31.44 -7.70 31.92
C LEU A 230 31.08 -6.97 30.61
N ASN A 231 30.41 -7.61 29.64
CA ASN A 231 30.17 -7.05 28.29
C ASN A 231 28.70 -6.96 27.80
N LEU A 232 27.65 -7.35 28.54
CA LEU A 232 26.26 -7.20 28.02
C LEU A 232 25.62 -5.83 28.32
N ARG A 233 26.20 -4.77 27.76
CA ARG A 233 25.41 -3.88 26.91
C ARG A 233 25.90 -4.15 25.48
N PRO A 234 25.07 -4.66 24.54
CA PRO A 234 25.47 -4.59 23.15
C PRO A 234 25.67 -3.11 22.83
N ASP A 235 26.90 -2.78 22.51
CA ASP A 235 27.27 -1.47 22.00
C ASP A 235 26.58 -1.33 20.65
N VAL A 236 25.50 -0.55 20.62
CA VAL A 236 24.73 -0.24 19.41
C VAL A 236 25.50 0.82 18.58
N ASP A 237 26.63 1.32 19.08
CA ASP A 237 27.23 2.55 18.59
C ASP A 237 28.15 2.39 17.37
N THR A 238 28.32 1.20 16.80
CA THR A 238 29.11 1.01 15.55
C THR A 238 28.31 0.53 14.34
N LEU A 239 27.03 0.17 14.51
CA LEU A 239 26.25 -0.40 13.41
C LEU A 239 25.70 0.72 12.52
N LYS A 240 26.07 0.73 11.23
CA LYS A 240 25.52 1.68 10.26
C LYS A 240 24.14 1.23 9.80
N ILE A 241 23.14 2.08 10.00
CA ILE A 241 21.73 1.79 9.77
C ILE A 241 21.22 2.67 8.65
N GLY A 242 20.74 2.03 7.59
CA GLY A 242 20.07 2.69 6.48
C GLY A 242 18.65 3.14 6.85
N CYS A 243 18.24 4.30 6.36
CA CYS A 243 16.83 4.70 6.36
C CYS A 243 16.54 5.64 5.21
N ASP A 244 15.26 5.82 4.88
CA ASP A 244 14.88 6.76 3.83
C ASP A 244 15.13 8.19 4.30
N GLY A 245 16.03 8.90 3.62
CA GLY A 245 16.42 10.27 3.98
C GLY A 245 15.31 11.31 3.83
N ASN A 246 14.33 11.07 2.97
CA ASN A 246 13.19 11.97 2.79
C ASN A 246 12.00 11.66 3.71
N SER A 247 12.13 10.62 4.53
CA SER A 247 11.05 10.17 5.42
C SER A 247 11.14 10.79 6.82
N PHE A 248 10.17 10.48 7.67
CA PHE A 248 10.22 10.81 9.10
C PHE A 248 11.18 9.89 9.88
N VAL A 249 11.64 8.80 9.27
CA VAL A 249 12.42 7.74 9.92
C VAL A 249 13.73 8.25 10.51
N PRO A 250 14.56 9.09 9.84
CA PRO A 250 15.80 9.62 10.44
C PRO A 250 15.54 10.31 11.79
N LYS A 251 14.50 11.17 11.84
CA LYS A 251 14.10 11.86 13.07
C LYS A 251 13.57 10.90 14.12
N TYR A 252 12.85 9.86 13.72
CA TYR A 252 12.33 8.83 14.63
C TYR A 252 13.45 7.97 15.22
N LEU A 253 14.44 7.57 14.41
CA LEU A 253 15.61 6.81 14.88
C LEU A 253 16.40 7.57 15.94
N VAL A 254 16.60 8.88 15.75
CA VAL A 254 17.31 9.72 16.72
C VAL A 254 16.43 10.01 17.95
N SER A 255 15.19 10.44 17.75
CA SER A 255 14.37 10.99 18.84
C SER A 255 13.64 9.93 19.67
N VAL A 256 13.33 8.77 19.09
CA VAL A 256 12.56 7.70 19.73
C VAL A 256 13.42 6.48 20.02
N LEU A 257 14.18 6.01 19.03
CA LEU A 257 15.06 4.84 19.18
C LEU A 257 16.45 5.18 19.71
N ASN A 258 16.74 6.46 19.90
CA ASN A 258 17.98 6.99 20.51
C ASN A 258 19.27 6.54 19.79
N TYR A 259 19.21 6.39 18.46
CA TYR A 259 20.39 6.15 17.64
C TYR A 259 21.25 7.40 17.48
N SER A 260 22.57 7.20 17.43
CA SER A 260 23.52 8.26 17.09
C SER A 260 23.37 8.68 15.63
N LEU A 261 23.35 9.99 15.37
CA LEU A 261 23.27 10.55 14.01
C LEU A 261 24.41 10.04 13.11
N ASN A 262 25.59 9.81 13.68
CA ASN A 262 26.77 9.33 12.93
C ASN A 262 26.60 7.89 12.39
N ASN A 263 25.64 7.15 12.93
CA ASN A 263 25.37 5.76 12.57
C ASN A 263 24.21 5.64 11.58
N ILE A 264 23.53 6.73 11.27
CA ILE A 264 22.41 6.76 10.34
C ILE A 264 22.94 7.09 8.94
N VAL A 265 22.57 6.26 7.97
CA VAL A 265 22.87 6.45 6.56
C VAL A 265 21.55 6.71 5.83
N GLU A 266 21.38 7.93 5.35
CA GLU A 266 20.23 8.31 4.55
C GLU A 266 20.38 7.78 3.12
N ILE A 267 19.38 7.03 2.67
CA ILE A 267 19.28 6.47 1.32
C ILE A 267 18.04 7.07 0.67
N TYR A 268 18.17 7.65 -0.52
CA TYR A 268 17.07 8.38 -1.19
C TYR A 268 16.38 7.58 -2.30
N SER A 269 16.88 6.38 -2.61
CA SER A 269 16.32 5.52 -3.66
C SER A 269 16.19 4.08 -3.18
N ALA A 270 15.02 3.48 -3.42
CA ALA A 270 14.75 2.08 -3.13
C ALA A 270 15.78 1.12 -3.77
N SER A 271 16.29 1.46 -4.96
CA SER A 271 17.28 0.65 -5.68
C SER A 271 18.64 0.58 -5.00
N ASP A 272 18.96 1.56 -4.15
CA ASP A 272 20.29 1.71 -3.58
C ASP A 272 20.48 0.94 -2.27
N TYR A 273 19.38 0.51 -1.63
CA TYR A 273 19.45 -0.34 -0.44
C TYR A 273 20.24 -1.62 -0.67
N LYS A 274 19.96 -2.32 -1.78
CA LYS A 274 20.67 -3.57 -2.11
C LYS A 274 22.18 -3.34 -2.24
N LYS A 275 22.57 -2.30 -2.98
CA LYS A 275 23.98 -1.93 -3.14
C LYS A 275 24.61 -1.56 -1.79
N ALA A 276 23.90 -0.83 -0.95
CA ALA A 276 24.36 -0.41 0.37
C ALA A 276 24.55 -1.59 1.34
N PHE A 277 23.74 -2.63 1.23
CA PHE A 277 23.97 -3.88 1.95
C PHE A 277 25.15 -4.67 1.38
N GLU A 278 25.22 -4.82 0.05
CA GLU A 278 26.27 -5.60 -0.63
C GLU A 278 27.67 -5.01 -0.46
N ASN A 279 27.79 -3.68 -0.45
CA ASN A 279 29.07 -2.98 -0.24
C ASN A 279 29.39 -2.73 1.24
N GLY A 280 28.53 -3.17 2.17
CA GLY A 280 28.72 -3.02 3.61
C GLY A 280 28.58 -1.58 4.13
N THR A 281 27.99 -0.66 3.36
CA THR A 281 27.70 0.71 3.83
C THR A 281 26.71 0.71 4.98
N ILE A 282 25.76 -0.23 4.96
CA ILE A 282 24.78 -0.45 6.02
C ILE A 282 24.77 -1.93 6.41
N THR A 283 24.47 -2.19 7.68
CA THR A 283 24.31 -3.54 8.22
C THR A 283 22.85 -3.90 8.42
N ALA A 284 21.99 -2.89 8.59
CA ALA A 284 20.56 -3.01 8.70
C ALA A 284 19.90 -1.78 8.08
N ALA A 285 18.60 -1.86 7.78
CA ALA A 285 17.82 -0.70 7.36
C ALA A 285 16.47 -0.65 8.07
N TYR A 286 16.00 0.53 8.44
CA TYR A 286 14.61 0.73 8.83
C TYR A 286 13.78 1.19 7.64
N LEU A 287 12.72 0.44 7.35
CA LEU A 287 11.79 0.70 6.25
C LEU A 287 10.35 0.69 6.77
N GLU A 288 9.49 1.51 6.18
CA GLU A 288 8.06 1.39 6.41
C GLU A 288 7.56 0.05 5.85
N VAL A 289 6.62 -0.58 6.55
CA VAL A 289 6.11 -1.93 6.22
C VAL A 289 5.66 -2.09 4.76
N PRO A 290 4.99 -1.14 4.10
CA PRO A 290 4.64 -1.26 2.68
C PRO A 290 5.88 -1.41 1.78
N TYR A 291 6.89 -0.55 1.95
CA TYR A 291 8.13 -0.58 1.18
C TYR A 291 8.98 -1.81 1.49
N LEU A 292 9.02 -2.23 2.75
CA LEU A 292 9.66 -3.46 3.19
C LEU A 292 9.08 -4.69 2.47
N ARG A 293 7.74 -4.79 2.38
CA ARG A 293 7.07 -5.93 1.71
C ARG A 293 7.43 -5.99 0.24
N VAL A 294 7.46 -4.83 -0.44
CA VAL A 294 7.89 -4.76 -1.84
C VAL A 294 9.35 -5.18 -1.98
N PHE A 295 10.24 -4.69 -1.12
CA PHE A 295 11.66 -5.06 -1.14
C PHE A 295 11.88 -6.57 -0.95
N LEU A 296 11.20 -7.17 0.04
CA LEU A 296 11.30 -8.60 0.34
C LEU A 296 10.73 -9.47 -0.78
N SER A 297 9.66 -9.03 -1.46
CA SER A 297 9.11 -9.77 -2.62
C SER A 297 10.08 -9.86 -3.81
N GLN A 298 11.08 -8.98 -3.86
CA GLN A 298 12.08 -8.93 -4.92
C GLN A 298 13.43 -9.51 -4.49
N ASN A 299 13.64 -9.77 -3.18
CA ASN A 299 14.93 -10.16 -2.63
C ASN A 299 14.79 -11.16 -1.47
N ASP A 300 15.01 -12.44 -1.76
CA ASP A 300 14.87 -13.55 -0.80
C ASP A 300 16.01 -13.63 0.24
N ASN A 301 17.10 -12.89 0.03
CA ASN A 301 18.29 -12.93 0.88
C ASN A 301 18.17 -12.02 2.11
N TYR A 302 16.98 -11.50 2.41
CA TYR A 302 16.75 -10.56 3.50
C TYR A 302 15.55 -10.99 4.34
N THR A 303 15.54 -10.56 5.60
CA THR A 303 14.47 -10.84 6.54
C THR A 303 14.22 -9.65 7.46
N VAL A 304 13.10 -9.71 8.17
CA VAL A 304 12.75 -8.73 9.19
C VAL A 304 13.32 -9.18 10.53
N ASN A 305 14.04 -8.29 11.22
CA ASN A 305 14.53 -8.52 12.58
C ASN A 305 13.72 -7.71 13.60
N GLY A 306 13.33 -8.33 14.70
CA GLY A 306 12.60 -7.69 15.78
C GLY A 306 11.11 -7.45 15.52
N GLU A 307 10.47 -6.72 16.42
CA GLU A 307 9.04 -6.39 16.34
C GLU A 307 8.78 -5.22 15.38
N ILE A 308 7.68 -5.32 14.64
CA ILE A 308 7.18 -4.21 13.82
C ILE A 308 6.64 -3.13 14.76
N GLN A 309 7.24 -1.95 14.70
CA GLN A 309 6.78 -0.81 15.50
C GLN A 309 5.57 -0.19 14.80
N MET A 310 4.38 -0.50 15.31
CA MET A 310 3.13 0.07 14.81
C MET A 310 3.11 1.57 15.07
N LEU A 311 3.02 2.36 13.99
CA LEU A 311 2.92 3.81 14.09
C LEU A 311 1.44 4.13 14.34
N GLY A 312 1.11 4.29 15.62
CA GLY A 312 -0.26 4.49 16.09
C GLY A 312 -0.85 5.84 15.69
N VAL A 313 -2.17 5.88 15.48
CA VAL A 313 -2.92 7.11 15.18
C VAL A 313 -3.55 7.64 16.46
N ILE A 314 -3.23 8.88 16.84
CA ILE A 314 -3.98 9.62 17.87
C ILE A 314 -5.29 10.10 17.25
N LYS A 315 -6.41 9.57 17.74
CA LYS A 315 -7.74 10.00 17.31
C LYS A 315 -8.09 11.35 17.92
N LYS A 316 -7.73 12.46 17.27
CA LYS A 316 -8.34 13.75 17.58
C LYS A 316 -9.76 13.75 17.03
N GLN A 317 -10.74 13.57 17.91
CA GLN A 317 -12.16 13.52 17.56
C GLN A 317 -12.65 14.93 17.25
N LEU A 318 -12.38 15.41 16.03
CA LEU A 318 -13.08 16.58 15.47
C LEU A 318 -14.41 16.09 14.86
N PRO A 319 -15.55 16.74 15.16
CA PRO A 319 -16.89 16.26 14.79
C PRO A 319 -17.21 16.30 13.29
N TYR A 320 -16.28 16.75 12.46
CA TYR A 320 -16.46 16.96 11.03
C TYR A 320 -15.15 16.57 10.36
N ILE A 321 -15.20 15.95 9.19
CA ILE A 321 -14.09 15.41 8.37
C ILE A 321 -13.73 13.97 8.73
N VAL A 322 -14.24 13.06 7.91
CA VAL A 322 -13.67 11.74 7.73
C VAL A 322 -13.50 11.60 6.23
N ILE A 323 -12.28 11.39 5.73
CA ILE A 323 -12.05 10.79 4.41
C ILE A 323 -11.79 9.31 4.71
N MET A 324 -12.26 8.38 3.89
CA MET A 324 -11.92 6.95 4.06
C MET A 324 -11.64 6.37 2.69
N SER A 325 -10.51 5.66 2.63
CA SER A 325 -10.26 4.59 1.67
C SER A 325 -11.41 3.58 1.69
N GLU A 326 -11.57 2.85 0.60
CA GLU A 326 -12.54 1.77 0.43
C GLU A 326 -12.68 0.89 1.69
N GLN A 327 -13.89 0.38 1.88
CA GLN A 327 -14.36 -0.39 3.03
C GLN A 327 -13.38 -1.47 3.55
N TYR A 328 -12.45 -1.13 4.45
CA TYR A 328 -11.61 -2.15 5.11
C TYR A 328 -12.02 -2.45 6.56
N SER A 329 -12.72 -1.53 7.24
CA SER A 329 -13.02 -1.68 8.67
C SER A 329 -14.02 -2.79 9.00
N TYR A 330 -14.78 -3.30 8.02
CA TYR A 330 -15.71 -4.44 8.23
C TYR A 330 -15.08 -5.79 7.85
N LEU A 331 -14.10 -5.81 6.95
CA LEU A 331 -13.44 -7.04 6.49
C LEU A 331 -12.31 -7.51 7.41
N THR A 332 -11.57 -6.60 8.06
CA THR A 332 -10.53 -6.98 9.04
C THR A 332 -11.07 -7.61 10.33
N GLN A 333 -12.38 -7.49 10.59
CA GLN A 333 -13.02 -8.12 11.75
C GLN A 333 -13.48 -9.56 11.47
N LEU A 334 -13.62 -9.94 10.19
CA LEU A 334 -14.07 -11.27 9.76
C LEU A 334 -12.93 -12.21 9.36
N SER A 335 -11.68 -11.73 9.28
CA SER A 335 -10.52 -12.56 8.96
C SER A 335 -9.75 -13.07 10.20
N PHE A 336 -10.33 -12.92 11.40
CA PHE A 336 -9.72 -13.35 12.68
C PHE A 336 -10.70 -14.12 13.59
N GLU A 337 -11.72 -14.77 13.04
CA GLU A 337 -12.45 -15.86 13.71
C GLU A 337 -12.45 -17.13 12.88
#